data_AF-A0A954T9U3-F1
#
_entry.id   AF-A0A954T9U3-F1
#
_cell.length_a   1.000
_cell.length_b   1.000
_cell.length_c   1.000
_cell.angle_alpha   90.00
_cell.angle_beta   90.00
_cell.angle_gamma   90.00
#
_symmetry.space_group_name_H-M   'P 1'
#
loop_
_entity.id
_entity.type
_entity.pdbx_description
1 polymer ?
#
loop_
_entity_poly.entity_id
_entity_poly.type
_entity_poly.pdbx_seq_one_letter_code
_entity_poly.pdbx_strand_id
1 'polypeptide(L)'
;MNSNTDRFLCPQWMRWLCCVAGMTLMALVIWPARVGFADEGSTSQVPVEKPSIEEVAAEAGPQDPLPELIEQALKVNRRRYLTAGTHTPWQIMHGVLGLRQDFRVKVDGKTVPAIQWLSAGPKHKGEPWWEKTEHGGRAHLYTEPYVFQGHACQFLAILSMTGLPLDHQLQTEDGPITIADIVADAQQSMRVGEEPTWSLWALSHYLDTNAEWENDLGEMWSIERLVRSQFYEDPNRAACGGTHGMFALAYALRQHRLAGNRLRGVWLEADFKVQQYVETARRLQNKDGSFSGQYFKGPGEESDLNKRLGTSGHVLEFLAVALSDEQLRADWVHRAAVKVATDLVEGSQEPLKCGPMYHALDGLIIYRNRLQGLSVTGRVVSTGETAENDSPQASSAP
;
A
#
# COMPACT_ATOMS: atom_id res chain seq x y z
N MET A 1 -8.57 -44.43 -28.04
CA MET A 1 -7.25 -45.00 -27.67
C MET A 1 -6.21 -44.16 -28.40
N ASN A 2 -5.31 -43.38 -27.81
CA ASN A 2 -4.94 -43.15 -26.41
C ASN A 2 -4.58 -41.67 -26.27
N SER A 3 -4.98 -41.14 -25.12
CA SER A 3 -4.53 -39.90 -24.49
C SER A 3 -3.02 -39.91 -24.24
N ASN A 4 -2.37 -38.75 -24.33
CA ASN A 4 -1.20 -38.48 -23.50
C ASN A 4 -1.26 -37.06 -22.95
N THR A 5 -1.43 -37.03 -21.63
CA THR A 5 -1.38 -35.91 -20.72
C THR A 5 0.07 -35.56 -20.40
N ASP A 6 0.48 -34.30 -20.53
CA ASP A 6 1.73 -33.83 -19.93
C ASP A 6 1.45 -32.77 -18.87
N ARG A 7 1.66 -33.20 -17.63
CA ARG A 7 1.74 -32.42 -16.41
C ARG A 7 3.11 -31.76 -16.35
N PHE A 8 3.18 -30.45 -16.15
CA PHE A 8 4.42 -29.77 -15.81
C PHE A 8 4.74 -29.98 -14.32
N LEU A 9 5.74 -30.82 -14.05
CA LEU A 9 6.37 -31.01 -12.74
C LEU A 9 7.67 -30.20 -12.67
N CYS A 10 7.79 -29.41 -11.60
CA CYS A 10 8.98 -28.66 -11.20
C CYS A 10 10.04 -29.62 -10.61
N PRO A 11 11.35 -29.52 -10.96
CA PRO A 11 12.36 -30.36 -10.33
C PRO A 11 12.95 -29.71 -9.07
N GLN A 12 12.79 -30.39 -7.93
CA GLN A 12 13.56 -30.22 -6.69
C GLN A 12 14.82 -31.11 -6.70
N TRP A 13 16.01 -30.52 -6.57
CA TRP A 13 17.29 -31.21 -6.28
C TRP A 13 18.22 -30.19 -5.59
N MET A 14 19.23 -30.52 -4.79
CA MET A 14 19.36 -31.37 -3.59
C MET A 14 20.57 -30.80 -2.79
N ARG A 15 20.55 -30.99 -1.47
CA ARG A 15 21.50 -30.64 -0.39
C ARG A 15 23.00 -30.91 -0.65
N TRP A 16 23.89 -30.15 0.01
CA TRP A 16 25.18 -30.62 0.57
C TRP A 16 25.62 -29.85 1.84
N LEU A 17 26.50 -30.52 2.61
CA LEU A 17 26.78 -30.47 4.06
C LEU A 17 27.74 -29.38 4.62
N CYS A 18 27.57 -29.19 5.94
CA CYS A 18 28.44 -28.81 7.07
C CYS A 18 29.97 -28.60 6.90
N CYS A 19 30.54 -27.62 7.65
CA CYS A 19 31.50 -27.84 8.76
C CYS A 19 31.92 -26.55 9.53
N VAL A 20 31.63 -26.57 10.85
CA VAL A 20 32.50 -26.33 12.03
C VAL A 20 33.17 -24.95 12.35
N ALA A 21 32.96 -24.59 13.64
CA ALA A 21 33.79 -23.87 14.63
C ALA A 21 33.76 -22.34 14.76
N GLY A 22 33.59 -21.91 16.02
CA GLY A 22 34.07 -20.62 16.51
C GLY A 22 33.26 -20.00 17.66
N MET A 23 33.25 -20.63 18.85
CA MET A 23 32.79 -19.98 20.09
C MET A 23 33.82 -18.95 20.56
N THR A 24 33.39 -17.73 20.91
CA THR A 24 34.04 -16.95 21.97
C THR A 24 33.03 -16.03 22.66
N LEU A 25 32.79 -16.27 23.95
CA LEU A 25 32.12 -15.37 24.88
C LEU A 25 33.01 -14.16 25.17
N MET A 26 32.44 -12.96 25.27
CA MET A 26 32.95 -11.95 26.22
C MET A 26 31.83 -11.12 26.84
N ALA A 27 32.07 -10.79 28.10
CA ALA A 27 31.15 -10.37 29.14
C ALA A 27 30.41 -9.04 28.93
N LEU A 28 29.17 -9.02 29.41
CA LEU A 28 28.40 -7.82 29.77
C LEU A 28 29.05 -7.13 30.98
N VAL A 29 29.28 -5.83 30.87
CA VAL A 29 29.53 -4.94 32.01
C VAL A 29 28.28 -4.10 32.21
N ILE A 30 27.57 -4.37 33.31
CA ILE A 30 26.40 -3.62 33.77
C ILE A 30 26.88 -2.56 34.76
N TRP A 31 26.59 -1.29 34.48
CA TRP A 31 26.81 -0.18 35.41
C TRP A 31 25.48 0.19 36.08
N PRO A 32 25.34 0.18 37.41
CA PRO A 32 24.14 0.67 38.07
C PRO A 32 24.28 2.17 38.35
N ALA A 33 23.48 3.00 37.69
CA ALA A 33 23.27 4.39 38.13
C ALA A 33 22.19 4.41 39.21
N ARG A 34 22.58 4.94 40.38
CA ARG A 34 21.78 5.07 41.59
C ARG A 34 20.61 6.03 41.37
N VAL A 35 19.41 5.58 41.74
CA VAL A 35 18.22 6.42 41.91
C VAL A 35 18.27 7.02 43.31
N GLY A 36 18.37 8.35 43.42
CA GLY A 36 18.21 9.08 44.65
C GLY A 36 16.81 9.67 44.72
N PHE A 37 16.01 9.22 45.68
CA PHE A 37 14.80 9.90 46.14
C PHE A 37 15.22 11.05 47.07
N ALA A 38 14.70 12.24 46.83
CA ALA A 38 14.66 13.31 47.82
C ALA A 38 13.28 13.99 47.77
N ASP A 39 12.75 14.17 48.96
CA ASP A 39 11.40 14.55 49.34
C ASP A 39 11.20 16.08 49.32
N GLU A 40 9.92 16.45 49.44
CA GLU A 40 9.27 17.75 49.26
C GLU A 40 9.83 18.96 50.04
N GLY A 41 9.59 20.15 49.48
CA GLY A 41 9.37 21.37 50.26
C GLY A 41 10.06 22.64 49.77
N SER A 42 9.32 23.51 49.08
CA SER A 42 9.28 24.98 49.29
C SER A 42 8.87 25.71 48.00
N THR A 43 7.65 26.22 47.99
CA THR A 43 7.10 27.11 46.97
C THR A 43 7.76 28.49 47.05
N SER A 44 8.50 28.87 46.02
CA SER A 44 8.88 30.27 45.77
C SER A 44 8.43 30.63 44.36
N GLN A 45 7.34 31.40 44.26
CA GLN A 45 6.81 31.88 42.98
C GLN A 45 7.72 32.98 42.45
N VAL A 46 8.50 32.67 41.41
CA VAL A 46 9.14 33.67 40.54
C VAL A 46 8.10 34.13 39.53
N PRO A 47 7.88 35.44 39.31
CA PRO A 47 6.95 35.92 38.29
C PRO A 47 7.44 35.49 36.90
N VAL A 48 6.65 34.67 36.21
CA VAL A 48 6.88 34.32 34.80
C VAL A 48 6.40 35.49 33.96
N GLU A 49 7.33 36.31 33.50
CA GLU A 49 7.07 37.36 32.51
C GLU A 49 6.75 36.66 31.17
N LYS A 50 5.56 36.93 30.61
CA LYS A 50 5.17 36.35 29.31
C LYS A 50 6.02 36.97 28.21
N PRO A 51 6.66 36.18 27.34
CA PRO A 51 7.42 36.72 26.23
C PRO A 51 6.48 37.50 25.31
N SER A 52 6.96 38.64 24.82
CA SER A 52 6.22 39.49 23.89
C SER A 52 6.04 38.78 22.54
N ILE A 53 4.95 39.09 21.83
CA ILE A 53 4.56 38.45 20.56
C ILE A 53 5.66 38.59 19.47
N GLU A 54 6.54 39.59 19.58
CA GLU A 54 7.66 39.78 18.66
C GLU A 54 8.80 38.76 18.87
N GLU A 55 8.92 38.17 20.05
CA GLU A 55 9.98 37.20 20.38
C GLU A 55 9.63 35.77 19.93
N VAL A 56 8.32 35.45 19.86
CA VAL A 56 7.81 34.16 19.36
C VAL A 56 7.93 34.04 17.83
N ALA A 57 8.04 35.17 17.11
CA ALA A 57 8.22 35.19 15.67
C ALA A 57 9.67 34.89 15.22
N ALA A 58 10.64 34.85 16.15
CA ALA A 58 12.06 34.71 15.84
C ALA A 58 12.60 33.27 15.90
N GLU A 59 11.79 32.25 16.25
CA GLU A 59 12.20 30.84 16.30
C GLU A 59 11.61 29.97 15.17
N ALA A 60 11.14 30.57 14.06
CA ALA A 60 10.89 29.79 12.85
C ALA A 60 12.24 29.45 12.19
N GLY A 61 12.84 28.33 12.60
CA GLY A 61 13.91 27.69 11.83
C GLY A 61 13.50 27.50 10.36
N PRO A 62 14.46 27.23 9.44
CA PRO A 62 14.13 27.06 8.03
C PRO A 62 13.01 26.02 7.87
N GLN A 63 11.88 26.46 7.31
CA GLN A 63 10.72 25.61 7.03
C GLN A 63 11.18 24.45 6.13
N ASP A 64 10.90 23.21 6.54
CA ASP A 64 11.20 22.03 5.73
C ASP A 64 10.53 22.19 4.35
N PRO A 65 11.29 22.18 3.23
CA PRO A 65 10.74 22.40 1.91
C PRO A 65 10.05 21.16 1.31
N LEU A 66 10.12 20.00 1.98
CA LEU A 66 9.56 18.75 1.47
C LEU A 66 8.04 18.82 1.21
N PRO A 67 7.19 19.40 2.07
CA PRO A 67 5.76 19.54 1.79
C PRO A 67 5.48 20.29 0.47
N GLU A 68 6.13 21.43 0.23
CA GLU A 68 5.98 22.17 -1.03
C GLU A 68 6.51 21.38 -2.23
N LEU A 69 7.62 20.66 -2.06
CA LEU A 69 8.20 19.81 -3.11
C LEU A 69 7.26 18.65 -3.49
N ILE A 70 6.61 18.01 -2.51
CA ILE A 70 5.60 16.97 -2.76
C ILE A 70 4.42 17.57 -3.54
N GLU A 71 3.89 18.72 -3.12
CA GLU A 71 2.79 19.38 -3.85
C GLU A 71 3.19 19.75 -5.27
N GLN A 72 4.44 20.19 -5.49
CA GLN A 72 4.97 20.45 -6.81
C GLN A 72 5.03 19.16 -7.65
N ALA A 73 5.55 18.06 -7.10
CA ALA A 73 5.61 16.75 -7.76
C ALA A 73 4.21 16.27 -8.19
N LEU A 74 3.22 16.38 -7.30
CA LEU A 74 1.83 16.05 -7.60
C LEU A 74 1.26 16.97 -8.70
N LYS A 75 1.47 18.28 -8.59
CA LYS A 75 0.96 19.28 -9.53
C LYS A 75 1.47 19.07 -10.95
N VAL A 76 2.78 18.80 -11.12
CA VAL A 76 3.35 18.61 -12.47
C VAL A 76 2.91 17.28 -13.07
N ASN A 77 2.82 16.22 -12.28
CA ASN A 77 2.43 14.90 -12.79
C ASN A 77 0.92 14.72 -12.99
N ARG A 78 0.06 15.48 -12.29
CA ARG A 78 -1.40 15.57 -12.58
C ARG A 78 -1.71 16.03 -14.01
N ARG A 79 -0.76 16.68 -14.69
CA ARG A 79 -0.90 17.15 -16.09
C ARG A 79 -0.61 16.04 -17.12
N ARG A 80 -0.10 14.89 -16.69
CA ARG A 80 0.14 13.72 -17.52
C ARG A 80 -1.17 12.94 -17.70
N TYR A 81 -2.07 13.50 -18.49
CA TYR A 81 -3.36 12.87 -18.75
C TYR A 81 -3.20 11.59 -19.56
N LEU A 82 -3.78 10.51 -19.05
CA LEU A 82 -4.04 9.31 -19.85
C LEU A 82 -5.31 9.52 -20.66
N THR A 83 -5.37 8.91 -21.83
CA THR A 83 -6.46 9.05 -22.81
C THR A 83 -7.16 7.71 -22.98
N ALA A 84 -8.47 7.68 -22.77
CA ALA A 84 -9.31 6.51 -22.99
C ALA A 84 -9.23 6.05 -24.44
N GLY A 85 -9.20 4.74 -24.67
CA GLY A 85 -9.01 4.14 -26.00
C GLY A 85 -7.56 4.10 -26.48
N THR A 86 -6.72 5.08 -26.09
CA THR A 86 -5.26 5.04 -26.35
C THR A 86 -4.51 4.26 -25.28
N HIS A 87 -4.77 4.58 -24.01
CA HIS A 87 -4.16 3.92 -22.87
C HIS A 87 -5.02 2.76 -22.41
N THR A 88 -4.37 1.71 -21.93
CA THR A 88 -5.06 0.50 -21.46
C THR A 88 -5.76 0.74 -20.13
N PRO A 89 -6.78 -0.07 -19.80
CA PRO A 89 -7.38 -0.10 -18.47
C PRO A 89 -6.35 -0.19 -17.34
N TRP A 90 -5.36 -1.07 -17.51
CA TRP A 90 -4.25 -1.22 -16.57
C TRP A 90 -3.51 0.09 -16.33
N GLN A 91 -3.15 0.84 -17.39
CA GLN A 91 -2.46 2.12 -17.26
C GLN A 91 -3.32 3.18 -16.55
N ILE A 92 -4.61 3.27 -16.92
CA ILE A 92 -5.54 4.23 -16.33
C ILE A 92 -5.79 3.92 -14.85
N MET A 93 -5.91 2.64 -14.47
CA MET A 93 -6.03 2.23 -13.08
C MET A 93 -4.80 2.60 -12.25
N HIS A 94 -3.58 2.55 -12.80
CA HIS A 94 -2.42 3.10 -12.08
C HIS A 94 -2.55 4.61 -11.86
N GLY A 95 -3.13 5.35 -12.82
CA GLY A 95 -3.47 6.76 -12.59
C GLY A 95 -4.43 6.97 -11.43
N VAL A 96 -5.42 6.08 -11.27
CA VAL A 96 -6.34 6.07 -10.13
C VAL A 96 -5.60 5.76 -8.83
N LEU A 97 -4.68 4.80 -8.81
CA LEU A 97 -3.86 4.50 -7.64
C LEU A 97 -3.11 5.76 -7.17
N GLY A 98 -2.33 6.36 -8.08
CA GLY A 98 -1.40 7.44 -7.73
C GLY A 98 -2.04 8.80 -7.51
N LEU A 99 -3.24 9.07 -8.04
CA LEU A 99 -3.87 10.40 -7.95
C LEU A 99 -5.30 10.36 -7.40
N ARG A 100 -5.87 9.18 -7.17
CA ARG A 100 -7.15 8.96 -6.49
C ARG A 100 -8.28 9.81 -7.11
N GLN A 101 -9.02 10.55 -6.29
CA GLN A 101 -10.12 11.45 -6.70
C GLN A 101 -9.66 12.58 -7.63
N ASP A 102 -8.39 12.98 -7.53
CA ASP A 102 -7.84 14.06 -8.35
C ASP A 102 -7.45 13.58 -9.75
N PHE A 103 -7.46 12.26 -9.98
CA PHE A 103 -7.11 11.74 -11.29
C PHE A 103 -8.15 12.12 -12.33
N ARG A 104 -7.67 12.60 -13.48
CA ARG A 104 -8.51 12.94 -14.63
C ARG A 104 -8.02 12.22 -15.87
N VAL A 105 -8.98 11.74 -16.66
CA VAL A 105 -8.74 11.02 -17.91
C VAL A 105 -9.28 11.84 -19.08
N LYS A 106 -8.59 11.78 -20.22
CA LYS A 106 -9.08 12.36 -21.48
C LYS A 106 -10.01 11.37 -22.17
N VAL A 107 -11.24 11.79 -22.41
CA VAL A 107 -12.30 11.03 -23.09
C VAL A 107 -12.89 11.95 -24.15
N ASP A 108 -12.82 11.55 -25.42
CA ASP A 108 -13.32 12.32 -26.57
C ASP A 108 -12.85 13.78 -26.58
N GLY A 109 -11.56 13.99 -26.29
CA GLY A 109 -10.91 15.31 -26.24
C GLY A 109 -11.22 16.14 -24.97
N LYS A 110 -12.07 15.66 -24.06
CA LYS A 110 -12.41 16.33 -22.79
C LYS A 110 -11.75 15.66 -21.60
N THR A 111 -11.39 16.44 -20.59
CA THR A 111 -10.77 15.93 -19.36
C THR A 111 -11.81 15.77 -18.24
N VAL A 112 -12.16 14.53 -17.93
CA VAL A 112 -13.21 14.17 -16.96
C VAL A 112 -12.62 13.53 -15.69
N PRO A 113 -13.28 13.62 -14.52
CA PRO A 113 -12.85 12.88 -13.32
C PRO A 113 -12.82 11.37 -13.58
N ALA A 114 -11.71 10.71 -13.24
CA ALA A 114 -11.51 9.31 -13.59
C ALA A 114 -12.51 8.39 -12.86
N ILE A 115 -12.74 8.59 -11.57
CA ILE A 115 -13.70 7.79 -10.79
C ILE A 115 -15.12 7.88 -11.37
N GLN A 116 -15.57 9.09 -11.73
CA GLN A 116 -16.87 9.30 -12.36
C GLN A 116 -16.97 8.55 -13.69
N TRP A 117 -15.94 8.66 -14.53
CA TRP A 117 -15.90 7.98 -15.82
C TRP A 117 -15.86 6.44 -15.67
N LEU A 118 -15.07 5.92 -14.72
CA LEU A 118 -15.03 4.48 -14.41
C LEU A 118 -16.38 3.96 -13.91
N SER A 119 -17.08 4.76 -13.12
CA SER A 119 -18.41 4.43 -12.61
C SER A 119 -19.46 4.36 -13.71
N ALA A 120 -19.24 5.05 -14.84
CA ALA A 120 -20.14 5.01 -15.99
C ALA A 120 -19.98 3.74 -16.86
N GLY A 121 -19.15 2.78 -16.47
CA GLY A 121 -18.99 1.51 -17.18
C GLY A 121 -18.27 1.65 -18.52
N PRO A 122 -17.01 2.14 -18.53
CA PRO A 122 -16.28 2.31 -19.78
C PRO A 122 -15.95 0.96 -20.42
N LYS A 123 -15.65 1.03 -21.72
CA LYS A 123 -15.17 -0.09 -22.51
C LYS A 123 -13.76 0.18 -23.03
N HIS A 124 -13.00 -0.88 -23.26
CA HIS A 124 -11.73 -0.83 -23.99
C HIS A 124 -11.76 -1.84 -25.11
N LYS A 125 -11.59 -1.38 -26.37
CA LYS A 125 -11.69 -2.24 -27.57
C LYS A 125 -12.99 -3.06 -27.65
N GLY A 126 -14.09 -2.53 -27.15
CA GLY A 126 -15.40 -3.19 -27.14
C GLY A 126 -15.70 -4.00 -25.87
N GLU A 127 -14.68 -4.37 -25.10
CA GLU A 127 -14.81 -5.14 -23.87
C GLU A 127 -15.15 -4.25 -22.67
N PRO A 128 -16.10 -4.65 -21.80
CA PRO A 128 -16.46 -3.89 -20.59
C PRO A 128 -15.32 -3.94 -19.57
N TRP A 129 -15.20 -2.91 -18.73
CA TRP A 129 -14.26 -2.94 -17.60
C TRP A 129 -14.79 -3.69 -16.39
N TRP A 130 -16.11 -3.75 -16.27
CA TRP A 130 -16.84 -4.32 -15.15
C TRP A 130 -17.86 -5.31 -15.68
N GLU A 131 -17.90 -6.47 -15.09
CA GLU A 131 -18.74 -7.60 -15.50
C GLU A 131 -19.60 -8.03 -14.32
N LYS A 132 -20.85 -8.41 -14.58
CA LYS A 132 -21.62 -9.18 -13.61
C LYS A 132 -21.13 -10.61 -13.56
N THR A 133 -21.19 -11.22 -12.39
CA THR A 133 -20.89 -12.63 -12.18
C THR A 133 -22.04 -13.29 -11.43
N GLU A 134 -22.00 -14.61 -11.28
CA GLU A 134 -22.96 -15.32 -10.44
C GLU A 134 -22.85 -14.96 -8.94
N HIS A 135 -21.75 -14.32 -8.54
CA HIS A 135 -21.43 -13.94 -7.16
C HIS A 135 -21.47 -12.43 -6.90
N GLY A 136 -21.88 -11.63 -7.88
CA GLY A 136 -21.94 -10.17 -7.78
C GLY A 136 -21.40 -9.51 -9.03
N GLY A 137 -20.13 -9.10 -9.00
CA GLY A 137 -19.46 -8.55 -10.17
C GLY A 137 -17.95 -8.52 -10.02
N ARG A 138 -17.23 -8.22 -11.10
CA ARG A 138 -15.77 -8.16 -11.09
C ARG A 138 -15.23 -7.14 -12.08
N ALA A 139 -13.96 -6.80 -11.92
CA ALA A 139 -13.20 -6.20 -13.02
C ALA A 139 -12.92 -7.25 -14.10
N HIS A 140 -12.96 -6.83 -15.36
CA HIS A 140 -12.63 -7.67 -16.50
C HIS A 140 -11.22 -8.24 -16.36
N LEU A 141 -11.10 -9.56 -16.52
CA LEU A 141 -9.84 -10.29 -16.38
C LEU A 141 -8.94 -10.04 -17.60
N TYR A 142 -7.62 -10.08 -17.44
CA TYR A 142 -6.74 -9.89 -18.59
C TYR A 142 -6.96 -10.96 -19.66
N THR A 143 -7.09 -10.49 -20.90
CA THR A 143 -6.99 -11.31 -22.12
C THR A 143 -5.61 -11.17 -22.75
N GLU A 144 -4.92 -10.05 -22.48
CA GLU A 144 -3.57 -9.72 -22.94
C GLU A 144 -2.78 -9.05 -21.80
N PRO A 145 -1.45 -9.29 -21.67
CA PRO A 145 -0.64 -8.66 -20.65
C PRO A 145 -0.75 -7.12 -20.66
N TYR A 146 -0.95 -6.54 -19.48
CA TYR A 146 -1.03 -5.08 -19.26
C TYR A 146 -2.20 -4.37 -19.98
N VAL A 147 -3.22 -5.10 -20.42
CA VAL A 147 -4.46 -4.50 -20.95
C VAL A 147 -5.46 -4.27 -19.82
N PHE A 148 -5.99 -5.34 -19.22
CA PHE A 148 -6.87 -5.28 -18.05
C PHE A 148 -6.12 -5.69 -16.77
N GLN A 149 -6.83 -6.06 -15.71
CA GLN A 149 -6.20 -6.50 -14.47
C GLN A 149 -5.42 -7.79 -14.70
N GLY A 150 -4.10 -7.76 -14.48
CA GLY A 150 -3.22 -8.90 -14.72
C GLY A 150 -3.32 -9.99 -13.65
N HIS A 151 -3.91 -9.65 -12.51
CA HIS A 151 -4.04 -10.51 -11.33
C HIS A 151 -5.45 -10.36 -10.77
N ALA A 152 -5.97 -11.43 -10.15
CA ALA A 152 -7.23 -11.38 -9.42
C ALA A 152 -7.20 -10.24 -8.39
N CYS A 153 -8.32 -9.53 -8.24
CA CYS A 153 -8.47 -8.41 -7.30
C CYS A 153 -7.55 -7.19 -7.52
N GLN A 154 -6.70 -7.13 -8.55
CA GLN A 154 -5.76 -6.01 -8.72
C GLN A 154 -6.49 -4.66 -8.85
N PHE A 155 -7.58 -4.59 -9.62
CA PHE A 155 -8.33 -3.34 -9.75
C PHE A 155 -9.10 -2.99 -8.47
N LEU A 156 -9.64 -3.98 -7.75
CA LEU A 156 -10.28 -3.76 -6.45
C LEU A 156 -9.27 -3.23 -5.41
N ALA A 157 -8.06 -3.79 -5.39
CA ALA A 157 -6.98 -3.34 -4.52
C ALA A 157 -6.59 -1.88 -4.80
N ILE A 158 -6.50 -1.49 -6.08
CA ILE A 158 -6.27 -0.10 -6.48
C ILE A 158 -7.43 0.82 -6.03
N LEU A 159 -8.67 0.41 -6.25
CA LEU A 159 -9.84 1.17 -5.83
C LEU A 159 -9.90 1.34 -4.31
N SER A 160 -9.40 0.38 -3.53
CA SER A 160 -9.32 0.49 -2.07
C SER A 160 -8.53 1.72 -1.60
N MET A 161 -7.53 2.17 -2.37
CA MET A 161 -6.74 3.37 -2.06
C MET A 161 -7.48 4.68 -2.29
N THR A 162 -8.55 4.64 -3.06
CA THR A 162 -9.43 5.79 -3.26
C THR A 162 -10.41 5.93 -2.09
N GLY A 163 -10.68 4.87 -1.32
CA GLY A 163 -11.72 4.91 -0.30
C GLY A 163 -13.09 5.15 -0.91
N LEU A 164 -13.44 4.40 -1.96
CA LEU A 164 -14.84 4.27 -2.37
C LEU A 164 -15.59 3.43 -1.33
N PRO A 165 -16.82 3.82 -0.92
CA PRO A 165 -17.63 3.01 -0.03
C PRO A 165 -18.16 1.75 -0.73
N LEU A 166 -18.59 0.77 0.08
CA LEU A 166 -19.09 -0.52 -0.40
C LEU A 166 -20.31 -0.40 -1.33
N ASP A 167 -21.15 0.62 -1.12
CA ASP A 167 -22.36 0.89 -1.91
C ASP A 167 -22.09 1.69 -3.20
N HIS A 168 -20.84 2.09 -3.47
CA HIS A 168 -20.49 2.82 -4.68
C HIS A 168 -20.77 1.98 -5.92
N GLN A 169 -21.52 2.53 -6.87
CA GLN A 169 -21.97 1.82 -8.06
C GLN A 169 -21.04 1.98 -9.25
N LEU A 170 -20.88 0.88 -10.00
CA LEU A 170 -20.19 0.79 -11.27
C LEU A 170 -21.18 0.20 -12.29
N GLN A 171 -21.38 0.90 -13.41
CA GLN A 171 -22.25 0.39 -14.47
C GLN A 171 -21.56 -0.76 -15.22
N THR A 172 -22.35 -1.79 -15.54
CA THR A 172 -21.99 -2.89 -16.45
C THR A 172 -23.01 -2.96 -17.58
N GLU A 173 -22.79 -3.82 -18.58
CA GLU A 173 -23.78 -4.05 -19.65
C GLU A 173 -25.10 -4.63 -19.12
N ASP A 174 -25.02 -5.47 -18.09
CA ASP A 174 -26.15 -6.20 -17.52
C ASP A 174 -26.76 -5.49 -16.30
N GLY A 175 -26.50 -4.18 -16.15
CA GLY A 175 -26.95 -3.33 -15.05
C GLY A 175 -25.86 -3.02 -14.02
N PRO A 176 -26.13 -2.18 -13.02
CA PRO A 176 -25.12 -1.77 -12.05
C PRO A 176 -24.67 -2.93 -11.16
N ILE A 177 -23.41 -2.86 -10.73
CA ILE A 177 -22.83 -3.59 -9.59
C ILE A 177 -22.29 -2.57 -8.58
N THR A 178 -22.02 -3.00 -7.36
CA THR A 178 -21.43 -2.21 -6.28
C THR A 178 -20.01 -2.68 -5.96
N ILE A 179 -19.26 -1.90 -5.18
CA ILE A 179 -17.99 -2.37 -4.62
C ILE A 179 -18.20 -3.60 -3.73
N ALA A 180 -19.32 -3.68 -2.99
CA ALA A 180 -19.69 -4.86 -2.21
C ALA A 180 -19.85 -6.10 -3.09
N ASP A 181 -20.45 -5.97 -4.26
CA ASP A 181 -20.58 -7.09 -5.22
C ASP A 181 -19.22 -7.59 -5.72
N ILE A 182 -18.25 -6.67 -5.87
CA ILE A 182 -16.88 -7.04 -6.26
C ILE A 182 -16.12 -7.70 -5.10
N VAL A 183 -16.35 -7.26 -3.86
CA VAL A 183 -15.80 -7.92 -2.68
C VAL A 183 -16.40 -9.33 -2.52
N ALA A 184 -17.70 -9.50 -2.74
CA ALA A 184 -18.37 -10.78 -2.68
C ALA A 184 -17.84 -11.76 -3.73
N ASP A 185 -17.71 -11.32 -4.99
CA ASP A 185 -17.09 -12.13 -6.05
C ASP A 185 -15.66 -12.52 -5.70
N ALA A 186 -14.85 -11.58 -5.21
CA ALA A 186 -13.49 -11.85 -4.77
C ALA A 186 -13.43 -12.90 -3.65
N GLN A 187 -14.36 -12.87 -2.68
CA GLN A 187 -14.43 -13.89 -1.64
C GLN A 187 -14.78 -15.27 -2.20
N GLN A 188 -15.77 -15.34 -3.09
CA GLN A 188 -16.23 -16.59 -3.71
C GLN A 188 -15.20 -17.20 -4.66
N SER A 189 -14.42 -16.37 -5.36
CA SER A 189 -13.47 -16.81 -6.38
C SER A 189 -12.09 -17.18 -5.82
N MET A 190 -11.84 -17.08 -4.51
CA MET A 190 -10.52 -17.38 -3.94
C MET A 190 -10.10 -18.83 -4.20
N ARG A 191 -8.82 -19.06 -4.53
CA ARG A 191 -8.25 -20.39 -4.79
C ARG A 191 -6.89 -20.58 -4.14
N VAL A 192 -6.58 -21.83 -3.77
CA VAL A 192 -5.25 -22.21 -3.30
C VAL A 192 -4.23 -22.11 -4.42
N GLY A 193 -3.07 -21.52 -4.13
CA GLY A 193 -1.97 -21.38 -5.10
C GLY A 193 -2.11 -20.19 -6.04
N GLU A 194 -3.20 -19.43 -5.95
CA GLU A 194 -3.26 -18.09 -6.54
C GLU A 194 -2.44 -17.09 -5.73
N GLU A 195 -1.97 -16.04 -6.41
CA GLU A 195 -1.21 -14.98 -5.76
C GLU A 195 -2.07 -14.24 -4.73
N PRO A 196 -1.67 -14.21 -3.44
CA PRO A 196 -2.48 -13.61 -2.38
C PRO A 196 -2.38 -12.08 -2.34
N THR A 197 -1.38 -11.46 -2.98
CA THR A 197 -1.01 -10.04 -2.86
C THR A 197 -2.20 -9.09 -2.98
N TRP A 198 -2.90 -9.16 -4.12
CA TRP A 198 -3.94 -8.20 -4.47
C TRP A 198 -5.23 -8.46 -3.70
N SER A 199 -5.58 -9.73 -3.49
CA SER A 199 -6.72 -10.14 -2.66
C SER A 199 -6.52 -9.73 -1.20
N LEU A 200 -5.32 -9.94 -0.63
CA LEU A 200 -5.01 -9.51 0.73
C LEU A 200 -5.13 -8.00 0.88
N TRP A 201 -4.58 -7.23 -0.07
CA TRP A 201 -4.70 -5.77 -0.05
C TRP A 201 -6.16 -5.33 -0.12
N ALA A 202 -6.90 -5.79 -1.13
CA ALA A 202 -8.30 -5.44 -1.34
C ALA A 202 -9.18 -5.82 -0.14
N LEU A 203 -9.15 -7.08 0.27
CA LEU A 203 -10.06 -7.61 1.28
C LEU A 203 -9.73 -7.08 2.68
N SER A 204 -8.46 -6.81 3.00
CA SER A 204 -8.11 -6.16 4.27
C SER A 204 -8.61 -4.72 4.38
N HIS A 205 -8.94 -4.07 3.26
CA HIS A 205 -9.56 -2.75 3.27
C HIS A 205 -11.05 -2.80 3.57
N TYR A 206 -11.75 -3.79 3.00
CA TYR A 206 -13.21 -3.84 3.00
C TYR A 206 -13.81 -4.77 4.08
N LEU A 207 -13.04 -5.71 4.60
CA LEU A 207 -13.49 -6.69 5.59
C LEU A 207 -12.81 -6.49 6.94
N ASP A 208 -13.45 -6.99 8.00
CA ASP A 208 -12.81 -7.12 9.31
C ASP A 208 -11.60 -8.06 9.22
N THR A 209 -10.54 -7.77 9.96
CA THR A 209 -9.32 -8.61 9.92
C THR A 209 -9.48 -10.01 10.51
N ASN A 210 -10.59 -10.29 11.20
CA ASN A 210 -11.01 -11.61 11.66
C ASN A 210 -12.09 -12.23 10.76
N ALA A 211 -12.41 -11.62 9.62
CA ALA A 211 -13.40 -12.16 8.71
C ALA A 211 -13.00 -13.55 8.20
N GLU A 212 -13.98 -14.45 8.21
CA GLU A 212 -13.92 -15.80 7.67
C GLU A 212 -15.08 -15.99 6.70
N TRP A 213 -14.88 -16.77 5.64
CA TRP A 213 -15.91 -17.06 4.66
C TRP A 213 -15.64 -18.42 3.99
N GLU A 214 -16.67 -18.98 3.38
CA GLU A 214 -16.55 -20.14 2.50
C GLU A 214 -16.54 -19.65 1.04
N ASN A 215 -15.61 -20.15 0.22
CA ASN A 215 -15.60 -19.87 -1.22
C ASN A 215 -16.59 -20.79 -1.97
N ASP A 216 -16.73 -20.60 -3.28
CA ASP A 216 -17.64 -21.39 -4.12
C ASP A 216 -17.29 -22.90 -4.22
N LEU A 217 -16.10 -23.31 -3.75
CA LEU A 217 -15.65 -24.70 -3.67
C LEU A 217 -15.84 -25.34 -2.29
N GLY A 218 -16.44 -24.62 -1.34
CA GLY A 218 -16.61 -25.10 0.03
C GLY A 218 -15.35 -25.00 0.90
N GLU A 219 -14.34 -24.25 0.47
CA GLU A 219 -13.10 -24.07 1.21
C GLU A 219 -13.22 -22.89 2.18
N MET A 220 -12.81 -23.09 3.44
CA MET A 220 -12.78 -22.02 4.44
C MET A 220 -11.61 -21.07 4.23
N TRP A 221 -11.91 -19.80 3.99
CA TRP A 221 -10.96 -18.70 3.86
C TRP A 221 -11.09 -17.71 5.01
N SER A 222 -10.00 -16.96 5.24
CA SER A 222 -9.98 -15.87 6.21
C SER A 222 -8.91 -14.85 5.83
N ILE A 223 -9.01 -13.65 6.38
CA ILE A 223 -7.94 -12.65 6.23
C ILE A 223 -6.62 -13.20 6.82
N GLU A 224 -6.67 -13.89 7.96
CA GLU A 224 -5.48 -14.53 8.55
C GLU A 224 -4.86 -15.56 7.60
N ARG A 225 -5.66 -16.35 6.87
CA ARG A 225 -5.18 -17.30 5.86
C ARG A 225 -4.49 -16.58 4.69
N LEU A 226 -5.00 -15.43 4.26
CA LEU A 226 -4.36 -14.61 3.22
C LEU A 226 -3.03 -14.03 3.71
N VAL A 227 -2.96 -13.54 4.95
CA VAL A 227 -1.72 -13.09 5.59
C VAL A 227 -0.69 -14.22 5.63
N ARG A 228 -1.11 -15.43 6.02
CA ARG A 228 -0.25 -16.62 6.00
C ARG A 228 0.26 -16.96 4.60
N SER A 229 -0.61 -16.91 3.61
CA SER A 229 -0.25 -17.19 2.22
C SER A 229 0.80 -16.18 1.72
N GLN A 230 0.56 -14.89 1.94
CA GLN A 230 1.50 -13.83 1.56
C GLN A 230 2.82 -13.86 2.37
N PHE A 231 2.77 -14.30 3.62
CA PHE A 231 3.97 -14.48 4.45
C PHE A 231 4.93 -15.51 3.85
N TYR A 232 4.42 -16.58 3.23
CA TYR A 232 5.28 -17.61 2.62
C TYR A 232 5.82 -17.24 1.23
N GLU A 233 5.26 -16.24 0.56
CA GLU A 233 5.81 -15.72 -0.69
C GLU A 233 7.22 -15.14 -0.51
N ASP A 234 8.13 -15.36 -1.47
CA ASP A 234 9.47 -14.77 -1.47
C ASP A 234 9.46 -13.43 -2.24
N PRO A 235 9.61 -12.27 -1.57
CA PRO A 235 9.63 -10.98 -2.25
C PRO A 235 10.68 -10.89 -3.36
N ASN A 236 11.82 -11.58 -3.24
CA ASN A 236 12.91 -11.50 -4.22
C ASN A 236 12.60 -12.23 -5.54
N ARG A 237 11.56 -13.06 -5.58
CA ARG A 237 11.13 -13.79 -6.79
C ARG A 237 9.93 -13.15 -7.48
N ALA A 238 9.31 -12.15 -6.85
CA ALA A 238 8.13 -11.46 -7.35
C ALA A 238 8.49 -10.25 -8.24
N ALA A 239 7.51 -9.79 -9.02
CA ALA A 239 7.60 -8.55 -9.78
C ALA A 239 7.79 -7.33 -8.86
N CYS A 240 8.35 -6.25 -9.40
CA CYS A 240 8.64 -5.01 -8.66
C CYS A 240 9.40 -5.24 -7.32
N GLY A 241 10.28 -6.25 -7.30
CA GLY A 241 11.06 -6.62 -6.12
C GLY A 241 10.22 -7.10 -4.92
N GLY A 242 8.99 -7.56 -5.15
CA GLY A 242 8.08 -8.04 -4.11
C GLY A 242 7.50 -6.97 -3.21
N THR A 243 7.67 -5.70 -3.58
CA THR A 243 7.15 -4.54 -2.83
C THR A 243 5.63 -4.55 -2.69
N HIS A 244 4.88 -5.02 -3.69
CA HIS A 244 3.41 -5.15 -3.58
C HIS A 244 3.00 -6.16 -2.51
N GLY A 245 3.67 -7.31 -2.42
CA GLY A 245 3.41 -8.30 -1.36
C GLY A 245 3.75 -7.76 0.03
N MET A 246 4.85 -7.00 0.13
CA MET A 246 5.23 -6.33 1.38
C MET A 246 4.26 -5.21 1.76
N PHE A 247 3.77 -4.46 0.77
CA PHE A 247 2.71 -3.45 0.94
C PHE A 247 1.43 -4.11 1.46
N ALA A 248 0.97 -5.20 0.85
CA ALA A 248 -0.25 -5.90 1.25
C ALA A 248 -0.16 -6.42 2.70
N LEU A 249 0.97 -7.00 3.11
CA LEU A 249 1.21 -7.39 4.51
C LEU A 249 1.19 -6.19 5.44
N ALA A 250 1.91 -5.13 5.11
CA ALA A 250 1.97 -3.92 5.93
C ALA A 250 0.59 -3.27 6.09
N TYR A 251 -0.20 -3.27 5.02
CA TYR A 251 -1.57 -2.76 5.00
C TYR A 251 -2.47 -3.59 5.91
N ALA A 252 -2.49 -4.92 5.75
CA ALA A 252 -3.29 -5.81 6.59
C ALA A 252 -2.91 -5.67 8.08
N LEU A 253 -1.62 -5.63 8.40
CA LEU A 253 -1.13 -5.42 9.77
C LEU A 253 -1.58 -4.07 10.35
N ARG A 254 -1.60 -3.02 9.53
CA ARG A 254 -2.09 -1.71 9.94
C ARG A 254 -3.58 -1.77 10.27
N GLN A 255 -4.40 -2.38 9.42
CA GLN A 255 -5.83 -2.53 9.67
C GLN A 255 -6.09 -3.36 10.94
N HIS A 256 -5.32 -4.44 11.13
CA HIS A 256 -5.43 -5.29 12.31
C HIS A 256 -5.12 -4.52 13.61
N ARG A 257 -4.08 -3.68 13.60
CA ARG A 257 -3.74 -2.79 14.72
C ARG A 257 -4.80 -1.72 14.96
N LEU A 258 -5.32 -1.10 13.90
CA LEU A 258 -6.37 -0.08 13.98
C LEU A 258 -7.68 -0.65 14.55
N ALA A 259 -7.98 -1.92 14.27
CA ALA A 259 -9.08 -2.65 14.89
C ALA A 259 -8.83 -3.03 16.37
N GLY A 260 -7.69 -2.63 16.96
CA GLY A 260 -7.34 -2.92 18.35
C GLY A 260 -6.87 -4.35 18.60
N ASN A 261 -6.65 -5.14 17.54
CA ASN A 261 -6.25 -6.53 17.68
C ASN A 261 -4.77 -6.67 18.04
N ARG A 262 -4.47 -7.69 18.85
CA ARG A 262 -3.10 -8.00 19.27
C ARG A 262 -2.43 -8.90 18.23
N LEU A 263 -1.21 -8.53 17.83
CA LEU A 263 -0.39 -9.37 16.96
C LEU A 263 0.00 -10.66 17.68
N ARG A 264 -0.46 -11.79 17.14
CA ARG A 264 -0.17 -13.15 17.61
C ARG A 264 -0.18 -14.11 16.41
N GLY A 265 0.46 -15.27 16.56
CA GLY A 265 0.55 -16.25 15.48
C GLY A 265 1.12 -15.62 14.21
N VAL A 266 0.47 -15.86 13.07
CA VAL A 266 0.96 -15.39 11.78
C VAL A 266 0.97 -13.88 11.63
N TRP A 267 0.14 -13.15 12.38
CA TRP A 267 0.18 -11.69 12.40
C TRP A 267 1.50 -11.16 13.00
N LEU A 268 2.01 -11.84 14.04
CA LEU A 268 3.31 -11.49 14.62
C LEU A 268 4.46 -11.86 13.67
N GLU A 269 4.38 -13.01 13.01
CA GLU A 269 5.37 -13.46 12.01
C GLU A 269 5.42 -12.50 10.80
N ALA A 270 4.26 -12.09 10.30
CA ALA A 270 4.14 -11.10 9.24
C ALA A 270 4.74 -9.75 9.65
N ASP A 271 4.51 -9.30 10.88
CA ASP A 271 5.13 -8.06 11.37
C ASP A 271 6.65 -8.17 11.40
N PHE A 272 7.21 -9.28 11.90
CA PHE A 272 8.66 -9.51 11.86
C PHE A 272 9.21 -9.47 10.43
N LYS A 273 8.53 -10.09 9.47
CA LYS A 273 8.92 -10.03 8.05
C LYS A 273 8.88 -8.59 7.52
N VAL A 274 7.83 -7.83 7.81
CA VAL A 274 7.73 -6.42 7.43
C VAL A 274 8.88 -5.60 8.01
N GLN A 275 9.16 -5.73 9.31
CA GLN A 275 10.26 -5.00 9.95
C GLN A 275 11.64 -5.41 9.41
N GLN A 276 11.84 -6.68 9.04
CA GLN A 276 13.07 -7.13 8.39
C GLN A 276 13.28 -6.41 7.05
N TYR A 277 12.24 -6.28 6.23
CA TYR A 277 12.33 -5.61 4.93
C TYR A 277 12.39 -4.08 5.03
N VAL A 278 11.80 -3.49 6.07
CA VAL A 278 12.02 -2.09 6.45
C VAL A 278 13.51 -1.85 6.73
N GLU A 279 14.12 -2.67 7.60
CA GLU A 279 15.54 -2.54 7.94
C GLU A 279 16.45 -2.81 6.73
N THR A 280 16.07 -3.76 5.87
CA THR A 280 16.77 -4.04 4.61
C THR A 280 16.73 -2.81 3.70
N ALA A 281 15.56 -2.19 3.49
CA ALA A 281 15.45 -0.96 2.71
C ALA A 281 16.31 0.17 3.28
N ARG A 282 16.29 0.35 4.60
CA ARG A 282 17.10 1.37 5.29
C ARG A 282 18.60 1.15 5.07
N ARG A 283 19.09 -0.08 5.19
CA ARG A 283 20.51 -0.42 4.99
C ARG A 283 20.96 -0.28 3.53
N LEU A 284 20.05 -0.54 2.59
CA LEU A 284 20.31 -0.48 1.16
C LEU A 284 20.01 0.89 0.55
N GLN A 285 19.66 1.90 1.36
CA GLN A 285 19.46 3.26 0.88
C GLN A 285 20.79 3.84 0.38
N ASN A 286 20.76 4.43 -0.81
CA ASN A 286 21.89 5.11 -1.41
C ASN A 286 22.13 6.47 -0.74
N LYS A 287 23.32 7.05 -0.94
CA LYS A 287 23.72 8.32 -0.30
C LYS A 287 22.83 9.50 -0.68
N ASP A 288 22.25 9.47 -1.87
CA ASP A 288 21.35 10.52 -2.39
C ASP A 288 19.91 10.41 -1.88
N GLY A 289 19.60 9.40 -1.05
CA GLY A 289 18.26 9.12 -0.53
C GLY A 289 17.45 8.14 -1.36
N SER A 290 17.86 7.81 -2.59
CA SER A 290 17.20 6.78 -3.40
C SER A 290 17.36 5.40 -2.75
N PHE A 291 16.43 4.49 -3.04
CA PHE A 291 16.58 3.08 -2.67
C PHE A 291 17.31 2.30 -3.76
N SER A 292 17.87 1.16 -3.37
CA SER A 292 18.60 0.29 -4.28
C SER A 292 17.83 -0.01 -5.57
N GLY A 293 18.52 0.09 -6.71
CA GLY A 293 18.05 -0.37 -8.02
C GLY A 293 17.76 -1.88 -8.08
N GLN A 294 18.16 -2.64 -7.04
CA GLN A 294 17.86 -4.06 -6.88
C GLN A 294 16.80 -4.34 -5.81
N TYR A 295 16.04 -3.32 -5.38
CA TYR A 295 15.07 -3.39 -4.30
C TYR A 295 15.71 -3.92 -3.00
N PHE A 296 15.34 -5.14 -2.59
CA PHE A 296 15.82 -5.76 -1.35
C PHE A 296 16.98 -6.74 -1.55
N LYS A 297 17.38 -7.04 -2.81
CA LYS A 297 18.36 -8.09 -3.10
C LYS A 297 19.80 -7.72 -2.73
N GLY A 298 20.11 -6.44 -2.71
CA GLY A 298 21.46 -5.94 -2.44
C GLY A 298 21.61 -4.47 -2.82
N PRO A 299 22.78 -3.87 -2.59
CA PRO A 299 23.03 -2.47 -2.93
C PRO A 299 23.04 -2.24 -4.45
N GLY A 300 22.69 -1.03 -4.88
CA GLY A 300 22.72 -0.64 -6.27
C GLY A 300 22.23 0.78 -6.50
N GLU A 301 23.09 1.65 -7.01
CA GLU A 301 22.67 2.96 -7.51
C GLU A 301 22.09 2.80 -8.93
N GLU A 302 21.01 3.51 -9.23
CA GLU A 302 20.35 3.48 -10.54
C GLU A 302 20.28 4.88 -11.14
N SER A 303 20.90 5.07 -12.30
CA SER A 303 20.96 6.36 -12.98
C SER A 303 19.76 6.59 -13.89
N ASP A 304 19.16 5.53 -14.45
CA ASP A 304 17.96 5.64 -15.27
C ASP A 304 16.76 6.08 -14.41
N LEU A 305 16.17 7.22 -14.76
CA LEU A 305 15.08 7.83 -14.00
C LEU A 305 13.87 6.89 -13.89
N ASN A 306 13.51 6.17 -14.95
CA ASN A 306 12.36 5.27 -14.95
C ASN A 306 12.57 4.07 -14.02
N LYS A 307 13.76 3.48 -14.04
CA LYS A 307 14.13 2.38 -13.14
C LYS A 307 14.27 2.86 -11.70
N ARG A 308 14.87 4.03 -11.46
CA ARG A 308 15.01 4.60 -10.12
C ARG A 308 13.67 4.97 -9.50
N LEU A 309 12.76 5.59 -10.25
CA LEU A 309 11.37 5.79 -9.81
C LEU A 309 10.67 4.44 -9.60
N GLY A 310 10.95 3.46 -10.46
CA GLY A 310 10.48 2.08 -10.29
C GLY A 310 10.89 1.48 -8.96
N THR A 311 12.16 1.57 -8.56
CA THR A 311 12.61 0.99 -7.30
C THR A 311 12.26 1.87 -6.11
N SER A 312 12.65 3.14 -6.14
CA SER A 312 12.50 4.06 -5.01
C SER A 312 11.04 4.39 -4.73
N GLY A 313 10.21 4.53 -5.77
CA GLY A 313 8.78 4.77 -5.63
C GLY A 313 8.06 3.62 -4.94
N HIS A 314 8.26 2.38 -5.41
CA HIS A 314 7.62 1.21 -4.81
C HIS A 314 8.13 0.92 -3.39
N VAL A 315 9.42 1.09 -3.12
CA VAL A 315 9.95 0.91 -1.76
C VAL A 315 9.40 1.99 -0.83
N LEU A 316 9.34 3.26 -1.27
CA LEU A 316 8.73 4.33 -0.48
C LEU A 316 7.24 4.08 -0.22
N GLU A 317 6.48 3.61 -1.21
CA GLU A 317 5.07 3.25 -1.07
C GLU A 317 4.85 2.18 0.01
N PHE A 318 5.64 1.11 -0.01
CA PHE A 318 5.66 0.09 1.04
C PHE A 318 5.97 0.70 2.42
N LEU A 319 7.06 1.47 2.52
CA LEU A 319 7.51 2.06 3.80
C LEU A 319 6.48 3.04 4.35
N ALA A 320 5.85 3.83 3.49
CA ALA A 320 4.84 4.80 3.86
C ALA A 320 3.61 4.14 4.50
N VAL A 321 3.35 2.85 4.26
CA VAL A 321 2.31 2.08 4.97
C VAL A 321 2.87 1.35 6.19
N ALA A 322 4.07 0.77 6.09
CA ALA A 322 4.65 -0.13 7.09
C ALA A 322 5.13 0.58 8.37
N LEU A 323 5.73 1.75 8.25
CA LEU A 323 6.38 2.44 9.37
C LEU A 323 5.35 2.96 10.39
N SER A 324 5.75 3.18 11.64
CA SER A 324 4.99 4.02 12.58
C SER A 324 5.05 5.50 12.16
N ASP A 325 4.18 6.36 12.70
CA ASP A 325 4.23 7.80 12.36
C ASP A 325 5.54 8.45 12.86
N GLU A 326 6.11 7.95 13.95
CA GLU A 326 7.43 8.37 14.44
C GLU A 326 8.55 7.95 13.48
N GLN A 327 8.58 6.67 13.08
CA GLN A 327 9.58 6.16 12.13
C GLN A 327 9.49 6.84 10.76
N LEU A 328 8.28 7.23 10.34
CA LEU A 328 8.04 7.95 9.09
C LEU A 328 8.74 9.33 9.06
N ARG A 329 8.98 9.92 10.22
CA ARG A 329 9.70 11.20 10.39
C ARG A 329 11.21 11.05 10.47
N ALA A 330 11.74 9.83 10.42
CA ALA A 330 13.19 9.62 10.46
C ALA A 330 13.88 10.18 9.20
N ASP A 331 15.06 10.78 9.38
CA ASP A 331 15.81 11.45 8.32
C ASP A 331 16.01 10.60 7.05
N TRP A 332 16.20 9.29 7.20
CA TRP A 332 16.38 8.41 6.05
C TRP A 332 15.11 8.28 5.21
N VAL A 333 13.93 8.29 5.82
CA VAL A 333 12.65 8.28 5.09
C VAL A 333 12.40 9.64 4.46
N HIS A 334 12.71 10.72 5.18
CA HIS A 334 12.63 12.09 4.66
C HIS A 334 13.47 12.26 3.39
N ARG A 335 14.75 11.83 3.42
CA ARG A 335 15.62 11.85 2.23
C ARG A 335 15.06 11.03 1.06
N ALA A 336 14.42 9.89 1.33
CA ALA A 336 13.78 9.10 0.28
C ALA A 336 12.59 9.85 -0.35
N ALA A 337 11.74 10.46 0.47
CA ALA A 337 10.61 11.26 0.00
C ALA A 337 11.09 12.48 -0.81
N VAL A 338 12.13 13.19 -0.34
CA VAL A 338 12.79 14.27 -1.09
C VAL A 338 13.26 13.76 -2.44
N LYS A 339 14.01 12.65 -2.48
CA LYS A 339 14.57 12.13 -3.73
C LYS A 339 13.50 11.74 -4.75
N VAL A 340 12.46 11.04 -4.31
CA VAL A 340 11.34 10.62 -5.17
C VAL A 340 10.56 11.84 -5.69
N ALA A 341 10.28 12.83 -4.83
CA ALA A 341 9.60 14.05 -5.22
C ALA A 341 10.44 14.88 -6.22
N THR A 342 11.75 15.02 -5.98
CA THR A 342 12.68 15.66 -6.92
C THR A 342 12.71 14.96 -8.27
N ASP A 343 12.84 13.62 -8.30
CA ASP A 343 12.83 12.84 -9.55
C ASP A 343 11.53 13.05 -10.35
N LEU A 344 10.39 13.14 -9.67
CA LEU A 344 9.09 13.41 -10.29
C LEU A 344 8.97 14.84 -10.83
N VAL A 345 9.63 15.81 -10.22
CA VAL A 345 9.66 17.21 -10.67
C VAL A 345 10.62 17.40 -11.85
N GLU A 346 11.86 16.97 -11.70
CA GLU A 346 12.90 17.05 -12.73
C GLU A 346 12.50 16.22 -13.96
N GLY A 347 11.92 15.04 -13.72
CA GLY A 347 11.38 14.17 -14.76
C GLY A 347 10.11 14.66 -15.43
N SER A 348 9.56 15.83 -15.09
CA SER A 348 8.22 16.25 -15.53
C SER A 348 8.07 16.43 -17.05
N GLN A 349 9.17 16.62 -17.79
CA GLN A 349 9.18 16.72 -19.25
C GLN A 349 9.60 15.41 -19.95
N GLU A 350 10.04 14.41 -19.21
CA GLU A 350 10.51 13.14 -19.75
C GLU A 350 9.36 12.13 -19.94
N PRO A 351 9.48 11.17 -20.88
CA PRO A 351 8.56 10.04 -20.95
C PRO A 351 8.75 9.10 -19.75
N LEU A 352 7.82 9.15 -18.79
CA LEU A 352 7.80 8.26 -17.63
C LEU A 352 6.85 7.09 -17.86
N LYS A 353 7.27 5.90 -17.41
CA LYS A 353 6.43 4.69 -17.41
C LYS A 353 5.31 4.85 -16.38
N CYS A 354 4.08 4.57 -16.80
CA CYS A 354 2.87 4.75 -15.98
C CYS A 354 2.99 4.07 -14.61
N GLY A 355 3.26 2.76 -14.57
CA GLY A 355 3.32 1.99 -13.31
C GLY A 355 4.30 2.59 -12.29
N PRO A 356 5.62 2.63 -12.58
CA PRO A 356 6.62 3.26 -11.72
C PRO A 356 6.26 4.65 -11.21
N MET A 357 5.81 5.53 -12.11
CA MET A 357 5.49 6.90 -11.77
C MET A 357 4.30 6.99 -10.80
N TYR A 358 3.22 6.24 -11.04
CA TYR A 358 2.03 6.32 -10.19
C TYR A 358 2.22 5.64 -8.83
N HIS A 359 3.01 4.57 -8.73
CA HIS A 359 3.41 4.02 -7.42
C HIS A 359 4.27 5.02 -6.62
N ALA A 360 5.17 5.74 -7.29
CA ALA A 360 5.93 6.82 -6.66
C ALA A 360 5.02 7.95 -6.14
N LEU A 361 3.99 8.32 -6.92
CA LEU A 361 3.00 9.31 -6.49
C LEU A 361 2.16 8.80 -5.31
N ASP A 362 1.68 7.55 -5.33
CA ASP A 362 0.91 7.00 -4.20
C ASP A 362 1.75 6.97 -2.92
N GLY A 363 3.01 6.53 -3.01
CA GLY A 363 3.92 6.56 -1.86
C GLY A 363 4.10 7.95 -1.25
N LEU A 364 4.25 8.99 -2.07
CA LEU A 364 4.31 10.38 -1.59
C LEU A 364 2.99 10.85 -0.99
N ILE A 365 1.85 10.47 -1.57
CA ILE A 365 0.54 10.84 -1.03
C ILE A 365 0.33 10.16 0.33
N ILE A 366 0.62 8.86 0.47
CA ILE A 366 0.51 8.14 1.75
C ILE A 366 1.43 8.79 2.79
N TYR A 367 2.69 9.06 2.42
CA TYR A 367 3.67 9.72 3.28
C TYR A 367 3.14 11.06 3.80
N ARG A 368 2.73 11.95 2.89
CA ARG A 368 2.18 13.27 3.22
C ARG A 368 0.93 13.18 4.09
N ASN A 369 -0.04 12.34 3.71
CA ASN A 369 -1.29 12.16 4.44
C ASN A 369 -1.02 11.74 5.90
N ARG A 370 -0.13 10.77 6.11
CA ARG A 370 0.20 10.29 7.45
C ARG A 370 0.92 11.32 8.30
N LEU A 371 1.81 12.13 7.72
CA LEU A 371 2.42 13.25 8.46
C LEU A 371 1.41 14.31 8.88
N GLN A 372 0.31 14.45 8.14
CA GLN A 372 -0.82 15.32 8.46
C GLN A 372 -1.85 14.68 9.42
N GLY A 373 -1.60 13.47 9.93
CA GLY A 373 -2.52 12.75 10.83
C GLY A 373 -3.73 12.13 10.11
N LEU A 374 -3.66 12.00 8.78
CA LEU A 374 -4.68 11.31 7.98
C LEU A 374 -4.32 9.83 7.80
N SER A 375 -5.34 9.02 7.51
CA SER A 375 -5.16 7.62 7.12
C SER A 375 -4.43 7.50 5.78
N VAL A 376 -4.03 6.27 5.43
CA VAL A 376 -3.37 5.95 4.15
C VAL A 376 -4.20 6.38 2.93
N THR A 377 -5.54 6.34 3.03
CA THR A 377 -6.46 6.78 1.98
C THR A 377 -6.80 8.28 2.06
N GLY A 378 -6.32 9.01 3.08
CA GLY A 378 -6.53 10.45 3.26
C GLY A 378 -7.78 10.82 4.05
N ARG A 379 -8.49 9.86 4.65
CA ARG A 379 -9.58 10.10 5.60
C ARG A 379 -9.04 10.39 7.00
N VAL A 380 -9.75 11.20 7.79
CA VAL A 380 -9.42 11.44 9.21
C VAL A 380 -9.44 10.11 9.96
N VAL A 381 -8.38 9.82 10.73
CA VAL A 381 -8.37 8.66 11.63
C VAL A 381 -9.23 8.99 12.83
N SER A 382 -10.43 8.41 12.92
CA SER A 382 -11.20 8.44 14.16
C SER A 382 -10.39 7.68 15.22
N THR A 383 -9.87 8.38 16.22
CA THR A 383 -9.46 7.75 17.48
C THR A 383 -10.75 7.28 18.14
N GLY A 384 -10.98 5.97 18.17
CA GLY A 384 -12.26 5.38 18.51
C GLY A 384 -12.91 5.97 19.77
N GLU A 385 -14.01 6.68 19.56
CA GLU A 385 -15.19 6.48 20.39
C GLU A 385 -15.97 5.33 19.73
N THR A 386 -16.32 4.36 20.56
CA THR A 386 -17.00 3.11 20.21
C THR A 386 -18.16 3.35 19.25
N ALA A 387 -18.06 2.84 18.03
CA ALA A 387 -19.21 2.66 17.14
C ALA A 387 -20.12 1.62 17.79
N GLU A 388 -21.20 2.10 18.40
CA GLU A 388 -22.31 1.27 18.86
C GLU A 388 -22.96 0.63 17.61
N ASN A 389 -23.07 -0.70 17.65
CA ASN A 389 -23.64 -1.52 16.59
C ASN A 389 -25.10 -1.13 16.30
N ASP A 390 -25.35 -0.45 15.18
CA ASP A 390 -26.67 -0.47 14.53
C ASP A 390 -26.79 -1.77 13.72
N SER A 391 -27.08 -2.86 14.43
CA SER A 391 -27.66 -4.05 13.80
C SER A 391 -29.16 -3.80 13.58
N PRO A 392 -29.71 -4.05 12.37
CA PRO A 392 -31.14 -3.90 12.15
C PRO A 392 -31.90 -4.95 12.97
N GLN A 393 -32.64 -4.49 13.98
CA GLN A 393 -33.60 -5.32 14.69
C GLN A 393 -34.64 -5.86 13.71
N ALA A 394 -34.71 -7.18 13.59
CA ALA A 394 -35.81 -7.87 12.93
C ALA A 394 -37.12 -7.52 13.63
N SER A 395 -38.00 -6.80 12.93
CA SER A 395 -39.37 -6.57 13.39
C SER A 395 -40.16 -7.87 13.29
N SER A 396 -40.50 -8.45 14.43
CA SER A 396 -41.58 -9.42 14.53
C SER A 396 -42.84 -8.71 15.04
N ALA A 397 -43.92 -8.79 14.28
CA ALA A 397 -45.29 -8.62 14.76
C ALA A 397 -46.29 -9.01 13.65
N PRO A 398 -47.54 -9.38 14.00
CA PRO A 398 -48.05 -9.96 15.25
C PRO A 398 -48.37 -11.45 15.14
#